data_AF-A0A820IFN7-F1
#
_entry.id   AF-A0A820IFN7-F1
#
_cell.length_a   1.000
_cell.length_b   1.000
_cell.length_c   1.000
_cell.angle_alpha   90.00
_cell.angle_beta   90.00
_cell.angle_gamma   90.00
#
_symmetry.space_group_name_H-M   'P 1'
#
loop_
_entity.id
_entity.type
_entity.pdbx_description
1 polymer ?
#
loop_
_entity_poly.entity_id
_entity_poly.type
_entity_poly.pdbx_seq_one_letter_code
_entity_poly.pdbx_strand_id
1 'polypeptide(L)'
;QLKTFLNDNSLNEPVETRSSDDNTDDLFDINYPDNIQFYSDFMYKMNYTMGTALTRVEIWVTSHLQEWLDNPTPLTSGMNRFEHLREFFEDYQSGALSYYWPQKGSTDPIGYSRFILTSLTIIHYMHKKLCGDPRFERLKNHNISIPHLLKLFKYLILPTREDMIRARYLYDYFREFSTKTYPDLLSKINSTDAFGVAYATSNYSMVQNLLKIRAQVEVDRRAKVEEVNYAKWNYKNLMKSIRNLSCSCRHSLKDRRTTCEKCSAQEQADNMQVDIFECPLPEEDVDAQAVIFELQMPI
;
A
#
# COMPACT_ATOMS: atom_id res chain seq x y z
N GLN A 1 -37.04 -53.48 40.13
CA GLN A 1 -38.16 -54.29 39.60
C GLN A 1 -38.12 -54.14 38.08
N LEU A 2 -37.25 -54.88 37.38
CA LEU A 2 -37.54 -56.17 36.73
C LEU A 2 -38.73 -56.08 35.76
N LYS A 3 -38.48 -56.05 34.44
CA LYS A 3 -38.66 -57.24 33.57
C LYS A 3 -38.28 -56.98 32.11
N THR A 4 -37.27 -57.74 31.71
CA THR A 4 -36.82 -58.19 30.39
C THR A 4 -37.87 -59.05 29.67
N PHE A 5 -37.86 -59.08 28.32
CA PHE A 5 -38.16 -60.22 27.43
C PHE A 5 -37.77 -59.79 25.99
N LEU A 6 -36.56 -60.12 25.49
CA LEU A 6 -36.17 -61.30 24.69
C LEU A 6 -36.97 -61.49 23.38
N ASN A 7 -36.32 -61.35 22.21
CA ASN A 7 -35.84 -62.53 21.46
C ASN A 7 -34.94 -62.18 20.27
N ASP A 8 -33.90 -63.00 20.11
CA ASP A 8 -32.96 -63.10 18.99
C ASP A 8 -33.61 -63.58 17.69
N ASN A 9 -33.04 -63.17 16.54
CA ASN A 9 -32.60 -64.11 15.51
C ASN A 9 -31.71 -63.42 14.46
N SER A 10 -30.68 -64.16 14.06
CA SER A 10 -29.53 -63.76 13.26
C SER A 10 -29.67 -64.11 11.77
N LEU A 11 -28.76 -63.51 10.98
CA LEU A 11 -28.25 -63.90 9.65
C LEU A 11 -29.13 -63.66 8.40
N ASN A 12 -28.81 -62.60 7.65
CA ASN A 12 -28.12 -62.71 6.35
C ASN A 12 -27.88 -61.33 5.73
N GLU A 13 -26.64 -61.07 5.31
CA GLU A 13 -26.29 -59.97 4.40
C GLU A 13 -26.98 -60.15 3.03
N PRO A 14 -27.14 -59.08 2.25
CA PRO A 14 -26.09 -58.81 1.27
C PRO A 14 -25.60 -57.35 1.27
N VAL A 15 -24.30 -57.24 1.06
CA VAL A 15 -23.52 -56.06 0.71
C VAL A 15 -24.15 -55.35 -0.50
N GLU A 16 -24.62 -54.11 -0.31
CA GLU A 16 -24.67 -53.11 -1.37
C GLU A 16 -24.22 -51.75 -0.83
N THR A 17 -23.11 -51.31 -1.41
CA THR A 17 -22.38 -50.06 -1.22
C THR A 17 -23.25 -48.83 -1.40
N ARG A 18 -23.34 -47.98 -0.38
CA ARG A 18 -23.62 -46.54 -0.53
C ARG A 18 -22.67 -45.74 0.37
N SER A 19 -21.94 -44.85 -0.29
CA SER A 19 -20.96 -43.90 0.23
C SER A 19 -21.49 -43.09 1.42
N SER A 20 -20.86 -43.27 2.57
CA SER A 20 -20.92 -42.33 3.69
C SER A 20 -19.77 -41.33 3.57
N ASP A 21 -19.96 -40.30 2.75
CA ASP A 21 -19.23 -39.05 2.93
C ASP A 21 -20.10 -38.16 3.81
N ASP A 22 -19.94 -38.32 5.13
CA ASP A 22 -20.43 -37.35 6.10
C ASP A 22 -19.27 -37.10 7.08
N ASN A 23 -18.35 -36.25 6.64
CA ASN A 23 -17.30 -35.66 7.47
C ASN A 23 -17.47 -34.13 7.36
N THR A 24 -18.44 -33.60 8.10
CA THR A 24 -18.66 -32.15 8.25
C THR A 24 -18.14 -31.60 9.58
N ASP A 25 -17.48 -32.41 10.40
CA ASP A 25 -17.02 -32.00 11.73
C ASP A 25 -15.54 -31.57 11.83
N ASP A 26 -14.77 -31.59 10.74
CA ASP A 26 -13.32 -31.24 10.75
C ASP A 26 -12.97 -29.84 10.18
N LEU A 27 -13.95 -28.97 9.93
CA LEU A 27 -13.73 -27.72 9.17
C LEU A 27 -13.61 -26.42 9.99
N PHE A 28 -13.59 -26.47 11.32
CA PHE A 28 -13.55 -25.26 12.15
C PHE A 28 -12.66 -25.40 13.38
N ASP A 29 -11.35 -25.58 13.18
CA ASP A 29 -10.40 -25.38 14.28
C ASP A 29 -10.02 -23.89 14.37
N ILE A 30 -10.61 -23.22 15.36
CA ILE A 30 -10.45 -21.80 15.68
C ILE A 30 -9.09 -21.56 16.38
N ASN A 31 -8.29 -22.61 16.62
CA ASN A 31 -7.02 -22.54 17.33
C ASN A 31 -5.78 -22.44 16.45
N TYR A 32 -5.91 -22.27 15.13
CA TYR A 32 -4.73 -22.11 14.28
C TYR A 32 -4.37 -20.63 14.08
N PRO A 33 -3.25 -20.14 14.66
CA PRO A 33 -2.78 -18.77 14.47
C PRO A 33 -2.26 -18.49 13.05
N ASP A 34 -2.28 -19.45 12.12
CA ASP A 34 -1.44 -19.41 10.92
C ASP A 34 -2.08 -18.93 9.61
N ASN A 35 -3.35 -18.50 9.55
CA ASN A 35 -3.95 -18.19 8.24
C ASN A 35 -4.67 -16.84 8.16
N ILE A 36 -3.92 -15.78 7.84
CA ILE A 36 -4.46 -14.64 7.07
C ILE A 36 -4.84 -15.10 5.65
N GLN A 37 -4.15 -16.13 5.11
CA GLN A 37 -4.50 -16.79 3.84
C GLN A 37 -5.93 -17.38 3.84
N PHE A 38 -6.52 -17.60 5.02
CA PHE A 38 -7.89 -18.08 5.13
C PHE A 38 -8.86 -17.07 4.52
N TYR A 39 -8.57 -15.77 4.57
CA TYR A 39 -9.58 -14.73 4.42
C TYR A 39 -10.09 -14.55 2.98
N SER A 40 -9.18 -14.55 2.00
CA SER A 40 -9.54 -14.46 0.57
C SER A 40 -10.32 -15.70 0.12
N ASP A 41 -9.90 -16.88 0.60
CA ASP A 41 -10.59 -18.15 0.38
C ASP A 41 -11.92 -18.24 1.16
N PHE A 42 -12.01 -17.61 2.33
CA PHE A 42 -13.15 -17.59 3.24
C PHE A 42 -14.28 -16.69 2.72
N MET A 43 -13.93 -15.51 2.16
CA MET A 43 -14.90 -14.64 1.49
C MET A 43 -15.42 -15.24 0.17
N TYR A 44 -14.60 -16.03 -0.53
CA TYR A 44 -15.00 -16.70 -1.78
C TYR A 44 -15.85 -17.96 -1.54
N LYS A 45 -15.63 -18.70 -0.44
CA LYS A 45 -16.32 -19.97 -0.12
C LYS A 45 -17.59 -19.82 0.72
N MET A 46 -17.78 -18.70 1.42
CA MET A 46 -18.95 -18.50 2.30
C MET A 46 -20.15 -17.90 1.54
N ASN A 47 -21.05 -18.79 1.08
CA ASN A 47 -22.46 -18.46 0.79
C ASN A 47 -23.32 -18.31 2.08
N TYR A 48 -22.71 -17.94 3.21
CA TYR A 48 -23.38 -17.65 4.48
C TYR A 48 -23.36 -16.13 4.78
N THR A 49 -24.32 -15.66 5.59
CA THR A 49 -24.61 -14.23 5.82
C THR A 49 -23.37 -13.40 6.15
N MET A 50 -23.02 -12.42 5.30
CA MET A 50 -21.88 -11.50 5.47
C MET A 50 -21.63 -11.02 6.92
N GLY A 51 -22.69 -10.77 7.70
CA GLY A 51 -22.58 -10.35 9.10
C GLY A 51 -21.87 -11.37 10.03
N THR A 52 -22.04 -12.68 9.83
CA THR A 52 -21.35 -13.70 10.64
C THR A 52 -19.88 -13.80 10.28
N ALA A 53 -19.55 -13.64 8.99
CA ALA A 53 -18.17 -13.55 8.52
C ALA A 53 -17.45 -12.35 9.17
N LEU A 54 -18.02 -11.15 9.08
CA LEU A 54 -17.45 -9.94 9.70
C LEU A 54 -17.28 -10.09 11.22
N THR A 55 -18.27 -10.66 11.91
CA THR A 55 -18.19 -10.86 13.37
C THR A 55 -17.03 -11.77 13.78
N ARG A 56 -16.79 -12.87 13.04
CA ARG A 56 -15.66 -13.77 13.31
C ARG A 56 -14.32 -13.05 13.20
N VAL A 57 -14.25 -12.12 12.26
CA VAL A 57 -13.02 -11.39 11.94
C VAL A 57 -12.73 -10.35 13.00
N GLU A 58 -13.76 -9.65 13.44
CA GLU A 58 -13.68 -8.70 14.54
C GLU A 58 -13.20 -9.38 15.82
N ILE A 59 -13.72 -10.59 16.11
CA ILE A 59 -13.25 -11.41 17.23
C ILE A 59 -11.79 -11.82 17.02
N TRP A 60 -11.42 -12.28 15.84
CA TRP A 60 -10.05 -12.68 15.54
C TRP A 60 -9.06 -11.52 15.73
N VAL A 61 -9.39 -10.33 15.23
CA VAL A 61 -8.56 -9.13 15.41
C VAL A 61 -8.34 -8.83 16.90
N THR A 62 -9.39 -8.95 17.71
CA THR A 62 -9.28 -8.66 19.14
C THR A 62 -8.48 -9.71 19.91
N SER A 63 -8.57 -10.98 19.51
CA SER A 63 -8.02 -12.09 20.29
C SER A 63 -6.65 -12.57 19.82
N HIS A 64 -6.33 -12.45 18.53
CA HIS A 64 -5.17 -13.13 17.92
C HIS A 64 -4.22 -12.20 17.15
N LEU A 65 -4.64 -11.00 16.75
CA LEU A 65 -3.79 -10.14 15.90
C LEU A 65 -2.45 -9.80 16.54
N GLN A 66 -2.42 -9.54 17.85
CA GLN A 66 -1.16 -9.23 18.54
C GLN A 66 -0.19 -10.42 18.50
N GLU A 67 -0.67 -11.60 18.87
CA GLU A 67 0.13 -12.82 18.86
C GLU A 67 0.60 -13.15 17.43
N TRP A 68 -0.29 -13.00 16.46
CA TRP A 68 0.04 -13.18 15.05
C TRP A 68 1.10 -12.20 14.57
N LEU A 69 1.17 -10.97 15.08
CA LEU A 69 2.24 -10.01 14.79
C LEU A 69 3.53 -10.29 15.55
N ASP A 70 3.46 -10.97 16.69
CA ASP A 70 4.61 -11.29 17.54
C ASP A 70 5.31 -12.57 17.13
N ASN A 71 4.58 -13.55 16.61
CA ASN A 71 5.12 -14.83 16.15
C ASN A 71 5.32 -14.81 14.63
N PRO A 72 6.56 -14.70 14.11
CA PRO A 72 6.81 -14.79 12.68
C PRO A 72 6.73 -16.26 12.24
N THR A 73 5.55 -16.71 11.82
CA THR A 73 5.43 -17.97 11.08
C THR A 73 6.14 -17.81 9.73
N PRO A 74 6.87 -18.82 9.21
CA PRO A 74 7.39 -18.79 7.86
C PRO A 74 6.24 -18.63 6.87
N LEU A 75 6.08 -17.43 6.30
CA LEU A 75 5.10 -17.21 5.25
C LEU A 75 5.55 -18.01 4.01
N THR A 76 4.68 -18.90 3.56
CA THR A 76 4.88 -19.72 2.34
C THR A 76 4.82 -18.87 1.07
N SER A 77 4.12 -17.74 1.12
CA SER A 77 4.10 -16.70 0.10
C SER A 77 5.27 -15.76 0.34
N GLY A 78 6.12 -15.49 -0.66
CA GLY A 78 7.26 -14.57 -0.55
C GLY A 78 6.91 -13.11 -0.22
N MET A 79 5.64 -12.82 0.09
CA MET A 79 5.14 -11.56 0.62
C MET A 79 5.50 -11.39 2.10
N ASN A 80 5.81 -10.16 2.50
CA ASN A 80 6.04 -9.87 3.91
C ASN A 80 4.73 -9.87 4.70
N ARG A 81 4.80 -10.00 6.03
CA ARG A 81 3.60 -10.06 6.89
C ARG A 81 2.74 -8.79 6.83
N PHE A 82 3.35 -7.63 6.63
CA PHE A 82 2.62 -6.37 6.61
C PHE A 82 1.83 -6.20 5.30
N GLU A 83 2.30 -6.80 4.20
CA GLU A 83 1.55 -6.91 2.95
C GLU A 83 0.30 -7.77 3.13
N HIS A 84 0.42 -8.94 3.77
CA HIS A 84 -0.74 -9.78 4.11
C HIS A 84 -1.73 -9.04 5.02
N LEU A 85 -1.23 -8.30 6.01
CA LEU A 85 -2.10 -7.53 6.91
C LEU A 85 -2.79 -6.36 6.18
N ARG A 86 -2.13 -5.74 5.20
CA ARG A 86 -2.74 -4.70 4.35
C ARG A 86 -3.89 -5.28 3.55
N GLU A 87 -3.67 -6.39 2.84
CA GLU A 87 -4.73 -7.04 2.04
C GLU A 87 -5.90 -7.46 2.91
N PHE A 88 -5.62 -8.09 4.06
CA PHE A 88 -6.63 -8.43 5.06
C PHE A 88 -7.44 -7.21 5.50
N PHE A 89 -6.76 -6.08 5.75
CA PHE A 89 -7.42 -4.86 6.19
C PHE A 89 -8.28 -4.24 5.09
N GLU A 90 -7.81 -4.22 3.86
CA GLU A 90 -8.56 -3.73 2.68
C GLU A 90 -9.81 -4.57 2.41
N ASP A 91 -9.68 -5.90 2.47
CA ASP A 91 -10.80 -6.84 2.32
C ASP A 91 -11.84 -6.65 3.44
N TYR A 92 -11.39 -6.55 4.69
CA TYR A 92 -12.26 -6.26 5.82
C TYR A 92 -12.96 -4.92 5.66
N GLN A 93 -12.25 -3.86 5.27
CA GLN A 93 -12.84 -2.54 5.05
C GLN A 93 -13.93 -2.57 3.97
N SER A 94 -13.66 -3.21 2.84
CA SER A 94 -14.62 -3.35 1.74
C SER A 94 -15.87 -4.12 2.17
N GLY A 95 -15.68 -5.27 2.84
CA GLY A 95 -16.79 -6.09 3.36
C GLY A 95 -17.60 -5.38 4.45
N ALA A 96 -16.93 -4.75 5.41
CA ALA A 96 -17.58 -4.07 6.53
C ALA A 96 -18.34 -2.81 6.09
N LEU A 97 -17.75 -1.99 5.21
CA LEU A 97 -18.43 -0.79 4.71
C LEU A 97 -19.64 -1.15 3.84
N SER A 98 -19.51 -2.14 2.96
CA SER A 98 -20.64 -2.57 2.13
C SER A 98 -21.79 -3.17 2.95
N TYR A 99 -21.50 -3.76 4.12
CA TYR A 99 -22.51 -4.37 4.99
C TYR A 99 -23.11 -3.39 6.03
N TYR A 100 -22.28 -2.64 6.77
CA TYR A 100 -22.74 -1.75 7.84
C TYR A 100 -23.17 -0.37 7.34
N TRP A 101 -22.62 0.08 6.22
CA TRP A 101 -22.97 1.35 5.57
C TRP A 101 -23.29 1.13 4.08
N PRO A 102 -24.33 0.36 3.76
CA PRO A 102 -24.67 0.09 2.36
C PRO A 102 -25.16 1.36 1.67
N GLN A 103 -24.81 1.54 0.39
CA GLN A 103 -25.35 2.65 -0.42
C GLN A 103 -26.88 2.59 -0.57
N LYS A 104 -27.47 1.40 -0.39
CA LYS A 104 -28.90 1.15 -0.43
C LYS A 104 -29.30 0.36 0.82
N GLY A 105 -30.15 0.93 1.66
CA GLY A 105 -30.67 0.28 2.86
C GLY A 105 -30.44 1.11 4.12
N SER A 106 -30.78 0.52 5.27
CA SER A 106 -30.52 1.13 6.57
C SER A 106 -29.09 0.87 7.00
N THR A 107 -28.38 1.93 7.40
CA THR A 107 -27.12 1.82 8.13
C THR A 107 -27.33 1.04 9.43
N ASP A 108 -26.36 0.20 9.79
CA ASP A 108 -26.22 -0.37 11.13
C ASP A 108 -25.21 0.46 11.95
N PRO A 109 -25.66 1.35 12.85
CA PRO A 109 -24.76 2.21 13.61
C PRO A 109 -23.89 1.45 14.61
N ILE A 110 -24.38 0.31 15.12
CA ILE A 110 -23.62 -0.54 16.07
C ILE A 110 -22.51 -1.26 15.31
N GLY A 111 -22.85 -1.88 14.19
CA GLY A 111 -21.87 -2.51 13.30
C GLY A 111 -20.83 -1.51 12.79
N TYR A 112 -21.24 -0.31 12.40
CA TYR A 112 -20.30 0.74 11.98
C TYR A 112 -19.36 1.19 13.12
N SER A 113 -19.87 1.29 14.35
CA SER A 113 -19.04 1.59 15.53
C SER A 113 -18.01 0.49 15.78
N ARG A 114 -18.39 -0.78 15.59
CA ARG A 114 -17.51 -1.92 15.71
C ARG A 114 -16.45 -1.96 14.60
N PHE A 115 -16.83 -1.66 13.36
CA PHE A 115 -15.91 -1.48 12.24
C PHE A 115 -14.80 -0.47 12.54
N ILE A 116 -15.18 0.71 13.08
CA ILE A 116 -14.22 1.74 13.49
C ILE A 116 -13.29 1.18 14.58
N LEU A 117 -13.83 0.55 15.63
CA LEU A 117 -13.00 0.00 16.71
C LEU A 117 -12.03 -1.07 16.21
N THR A 118 -12.47 -1.95 15.31
CA THR A 118 -11.63 -3.01 14.73
C THR A 118 -10.52 -2.41 13.87
N SER A 119 -10.84 -1.42 13.03
CA SER A 119 -9.85 -0.69 12.22
C SER A 119 -8.80 0.00 13.08
N LEU A 120 -9.23 0.69 14.14
CA LEU A 120 -8.32 1.33 15.09
C LEU A 120 -7.47 0.32 15.88
N THR A 121 -8.01 -0.87 16.15
CA THR A 121 -7.27 -1.97 16.79
C THR A 121 -6.15 -2.48 15.88
N ILE A 122 -6.43 -2.67 14.58
CA ILE A 122 -5.42 -3.06 13.59
C ILE A 122 -4.30 -2.01 13.52
N ILE A 123 -4.66 -0.74 13.35
CA ILE A 123 -3.71 0.38 13.30
C ILE A 123 -2.87 0.44 14.58
N HIS A 124 -3.50 0.30 15.75
CA HIS A 124 -2.81 0.29 17.04
C HIS A 124 -1.72 -0.80 17.10
N TYR A 125 -2.06 -2.04 16.77
CA TYR A 125 -1.10 -3.14 16.85
C TYR A 125 0.01 -3.02 15.80
N MET A 126 -0.30 -2.57 14.59
CA MET A 126 0.71 -2.25 13.57
C MET A 126 1.69 -1.19 14.08
N HIS A 127 1.17 -0.06 14.56
CA HIS A 127 1.99 1.03 15.05
C HIS A 127 2.84 0.61 16.26
N LYS A 128 2.25 -0.13 17.22
CA LYS A 128 2.96 -0.69 18.37
C LYS A 128 4.09 -1.63 17.94
N LYS A 129 3.85 -2.48 16.94
CA LYS A 129 4.87 -3.39 16.41
C LYS A 129 6.02 -2.64 15.75
N LEU A 130 5.71 -1.67 14.90
CA LEU A 130 6.72 -0.85 14.22
C LEU A 130 7.54 -0.04 15.23
N CYS A 131 6.91 0.56 16.25
CA CYS A 131 7.63 1.20 17.34
C CYS A 131 8.58 0.25 18.10
N GLY A 132 8.30 -1.05 18.11
CA GLY A 132 9.17 -2.06 18.73
C GLY A 132 10.42 -2.40 17.91
N ASP A 133 10.44 -2.10 16.61
CA ASP A 133 11.58 -2.36 15.73
C ASP A 133 12.65 -1.27 15.92
N PRO A 134 13.91 -1.62 16.22
CA PRO A 134 15.01 -0.67 16.33
C PRO A 134 15.18 0.23 15.10
N ARG A 135 14.85 -0.27 13.91
CA ARG A 135 14.89 0.53 12.67
C ARG A 135 13.94 1.72 12.73
N PHE A 136 12.83 1.59 13.45
CA PHE A 136 11.74 2.55 13.46
C PHE A 136 11.51 3.19 14.84
N GLU A 137 12.50 3.15 15.73
CA GLU A 137 12.37 3.62 17.11
C GLU A 137 11.83 5.05 17.21
N ARG A 138 12.21 5.91 16.26
CA ARG A 138 11.76 7.31 16.20
C ARG A 138 10.24 7.45 16.12
N LEU A 139 9.51 6.47 15.57
CA LEU A 139 8.04 6.48 15.47
C LEU A 139 7.34 6.73 16.81
N LYS A 140 7.93 6.29 17.94
CA LYS A 140 7.39 6.54 19.29
C LYS A 140 7.19 8.02 19.63
N ASN A 141 7.92 8.89 18.93
CA ASN A 141 7.96 10.33 19.13
C ASN A 141 7.23 11.10 18.01
N HIS A 142 6.65 10.40 17.03
CA HIS A 142 5.83 10.99 15.99
C HIS A 142 4.37 11.07 16.41
N ASN A 143 3.73 12.14 16.00
CA ASN A 143 2.30 12.33 16.20
C ASN A 143 1.50 11.33 15.35
N ILE A 144 0.34 10.90 15.84
CA ILE A 144 -0.69 10.24 15.02
C ILE A 144 -1.87 11.22 14.93
N SER A 145 -1.86 12.04 13.89
CA SER A 145 -2.81 13.14 13.73
C SER A 145 -3.94 12.76 12.78
N ILE A 146 -4.79 11.82 13.21
CA ILE A 146 -6.03 11.51 12.47
C ILE A 146 -7.08 12.58 12.83
N PRO A 147 -7.55 13.41 11.87
CA PRO A 147 -8.47 14.50 12.16
C PRO A 147 -9.72 14.02 12.89
N HIS A 148 -10.06 14.71 13.97
CA HIS A 148 -11.25 14.43 14.79
C HIS A 148 -11.33 13.03 15.41
N LEU A 149 -10.28 12.20 15.34
CA LEU A 149 -10.29 10.83 15.86
C LEU A 149 -10.76 10.75 17.31
N LEU A 150 -10.17 11.57 18.19
CA LEU A 150 -10.54 11.59 19.61
C LEU A 150 -12.01 12.03 19.83
N LYS A 151 -12.57 12.83 18.92
CA LYS A 151 -14.00 13.21 18.98
C LYS A 151 -14.89 12.05 18.55
N LEU A 152 -14.45 11.21 17.61
CA LEU A 152 -15.23 10.06 17.12
C LEU A 152 -15.62 9.10 18.25
N PHE A 153 -14.74 8.88 19.22
CA PHE A 153 -15.02 8.02 20.38
C PHE A 153 -16.27 8.42 21.19
N LYS A 154 -16.69 9.69 21.12
CA LYS A 154 -17.91 10.18 21.80
C LYS A 154 -19.20 9.75 21.10
N TYR A 155 -19.11 9.35 19.83
CA TYR A 155 -20.25 9.01 18.99
C TYR A 155 -20.38 7.50 18.73
N LEU A 156 -19.43 6.70 19.23
CA LEU A 156 -19.48 5.24 19.08
C LEU A 156 -20.60 4.65 19.93
N ILE A 157 -21.38 3.75 19.34
CA ILE A 157 -22.41 2.98 20.03
C ILE A 157 -21.81 1.65 20.46
N LEU A 158 -21.52 1.53 21.76
CA LEU A 158 -20.77 0.42 22.33
C LEU A 158 -21.66 -0.37 23.31
N PRO A 159 -22.39 -1.40 22.83
CA PRO A 159 -23.35 -2.13 23.66
C PRO A 159 -22.69 -3.07 24.67
N THR A 160 -21.44 -3.49 24.44
CA THR A 160 -20.74 -4.46 25.30
C THR A 160 -19.72 -3.78 26.20
N ARG A 161 -19.45 -4.40 27.35
CA ARG A 161 -18.44 -3.91 28.30
C ARG A 161 -17.04 -4.00 27.69
N GLU A 162 -16.78 -5.05 26.95
CA GLU A 162 -15.53 -5.34 26.26
C GLU A 162 -15.24 -4.25 25.23
N ASP A 163 -16.24 -3.84 24.44
CA ASP A 163 -16.11 -2.74 23.49
C ASP A 163 -15.81 -1.40 24.17
N MET A 164 -16.45 -1.12 25.31
CA MET A 164 -16.20 0.10 26.08
C MET A 164 -14.76 0.13 26.64
N ILE A 165 -14.27 -0.99 27.17
CA ILE A 165 -12.88 -1.12 27.65
C ILE A 165 -11.90 -0.93 26.50
N ARG A 166 -12.14 -1.60 25.37
CA ARG A 166 -11.34 -1.48 24.15
C ARG A 166 -11.29 -0.04 23.64
N ALA A 167 -12.45 0.62 23.56
CA ALA A 167 -12.55 2.00 23.13
C ALA A 167 -11.77 2.94 24.06
N ARG A 168 -11.84 2.72 25.38
CA ARG A 168 -11.08 3.51 26.35
C ARG A 168 -9.57 3.36 26.15
N TYR A 169 -9.10 2.12 26.01
CA TYR A 169 -7.69 1.83 25.78
C TYR A 169 -7.16 2.48 24.49
N LEU A 170 -7.89 2.33 23.37
CA LEU A 170 -7.53 2.96 22.11
C LEU A 170 -7.56 4.50 22.19
N TYR A 171 -8.57 5.07 22.86
CA TYR A 171 -8.63 6.51 23.07
C TYR A 171 -7.41 7.03 23.85
N ASP A 172 -7.03 6.37 24.94
CA ASP A 172 -5.86 6.75 25.73
C ASP A 172 -4.57 6.63 24.91
N TYR A 173 -4.45 5.57 24.10
CA TYR A 173 -3.33 5.37 23.18
C TYR A 173 -3.20 6.50 22.15
N PHE A 174 -4.24 6.73 21.33
CA PHE A 174 -4.19 7.77 20.30
C PHE A 174 -4.09 9.17 20.90
N ARG A 175 -4.62 9.41 22.10
CA ARG A 175 -4.42 10.67 22.82
C ARG A 175 -2.95 10.89 23.16
N GLU A 176 -2.27 9.87 23.69
CA GLU A 176 -0.82 9.96 23.96
C GLU A 176 -0.05 10.35 22.70
N PHE A 177 -0.33 9.66 21.58
CA PHE A 177 0.32 9.93 20.31
C PHE A 177 -0.05 11.28 19.70
N SER A 178 -1.25 11.80 19.95
CA SER A 178 -1.68 13.12 19.45
C SER A 178 -0.84 14.30 19.98
N THR A 179 -0.09 14.07 21.07
CA THR A 179 0.70 15.08 21.78
C THR A 179 2.21 14.95 21.56
N LYS A 180 2.63 14.02 20.70
CA LYS A 180 4.06 13.79 20.44
C LYS A 180 4.66 14.94 19.64
N THR A 181 5.97 15.11 19.83
CA THR A 181 6.72 16.29 19.37
C THR A 181 6.87 16.34 17.85
N TYR A 182 7.18 15.21 17.21
CA TYR A 182 7.44 15.17 15.78
C TYR A 182 6.13 15.14 14.98
N PRO A 183 6.13 15.69 13.75
CA PRO A 183 4.94 15.71 12.90
C PRO A 183 4.39 14.32 12.64
N ASP A 184 3.11 14.26 12.29
CA ASP A 184 2.49 13.04 11.79
C ASP A 184 3.19 12.56 10.52
N LEU A 185 3.22 11.25 10.29
CA LEU A 185 3.94 10.60 9.20
C LEU A 185 3.58 11.14 7.81
N LEU A 186 2.34 11.59 7.62
CA LEU A 186 1.84 12.13 6.36
C LEU A 186 1.85 13.66 6.33
N SER A 187 2.14 14.30 7.46
CA SER A 187 2.18 15.76 7.58
C SER A 187 3.61 16.26 7.45
N LYS A 188 3.79 17.40 6.76
CA LYS A 188 5.10 18.06 6.64
C LYS A 188 6.22 17.10 6.20
N ILE A 189 5.94 16.26 5.19
CA ILE A 189 6.85 15.21 4.70
C ILE A 189 8.24 15.72 4.29
N ASN A 190 8.35 17.02 3.99
CA ASN A 190 9.58 17.73 3.67
C ASN A 190 10.13 18.59 4.83
N SER A 191 9.89 18.19 6.07
CA SER A 191 10.53 18.79 7.24
C SER A 191 11.70 17.93 7.69
N THR A 192 12.74 18.54 8.26
CA THR A 192 13.83 17.85 8.96
C THR A 192 13.32 16.93 10.09
N ASP A 193 12.15 17.27 10.65
CA ASP A 193 11.51 16.49 11.70
C ASP A 193 10.60 15.39 11.17
N ALA A 194 10.32 15.36 9.86
CA ALA A 194 9.54 14.31 9.22
C ALA A 194 10.25 12.96 9.38
N PHE A 195 9.44 11.91 9.50
CA PHE A 195 9.98 10.57 9.75
C PHE A 195 10.88 10.11 8.61
N GLY A 196 10.42 10.22 7.37
CA GLY A 196 11.17 9.77 6.19
C GLY A 196 12.50 10.48 6.02
N VAL A 197 12.50 11.81 6.18
CA VAL A 197 13.73 12.63 6.11
C VAL A 197 14.72 12.23 7.20
N ALA A 198 14.26 12.12 8.45
CA ALA A 198 15.10 11.71 9.56
C ALA A 198 15.66 10.30 9.37
N TYR A 199 14.83 9.38 8.90
CA TYR A 199 15.24 8.01 8.60
C TYR A 199 16.32 7.99 7.52
N ALA A 200 16.06 8.65 6.37
CA ALA A 200 17.00 8.72 5.25
C ALA A 200 18.33 9.37 5.64
N THR A 201 18.30 10.41 6.48
CA THR A 201 19.51 11.07 6.97
C THR A 201 20.38 10.13 7.81
N SER A 202 19.76 9.27 8.62
CA SER A 202 20.47 8.32 9.47
C SER A 202 20.88 7.02 8.77
N ASN A 203 20.26 6.69 7.64
CA ASN A 203 20.49 5.44 6.93
C ASN A 203 21.65 5.57 5.93
N TYR A 204 22.75 4.87 6.21
CA TYR A 204 23.96 4.91 5.37
C TYR A 204 23.69 4.57 3.90
N SER A 205 22.87 3.55 3.61
CA SER A 205 22.57 3.13 2.24
C SER A 205 21.85 4.24 1.46
N MET A 206 20.82 4.84 2.07
CA MET A 206 20.06 5.93 1.45
C MET A 206 20.94 7.16 1.20
N VAL A 207 21.79 7.55 2.16
CA VAL A 207 22.75 8.65 1.98
C VAL A 207 23.70 8.37 0.82
N GLN A 208 24.26 7.16 0.73
CA GLN A 208 25.16 6.79 -0.35
C GLN A 208 24.45 6.78 -1.72
N ASN A 209 23.20 6.31 -1.78
CA ASN A 209 22.44 6.30 -3.03
C ASN A 209 22.08 7.72 -3.47
N LEU A 210 21.70 8.59 -2.53
CA LEU A 210 21.47 10.01 -2.82
C LEU A 210 22.72 10.68 -3.41
N LEU A 211 23.91 10.42 -2.85
CA LEU A 211 25.17 10.92 -3.38
C LEU A 211 25.47 10.40 -4.79
N LYS A 212 25.21 9.11 -5.05
CA LYS A 212 25.39 8.51 -6.38
C LYS A 212 24.45 9.13 -7.41
N ILE A 213 23.18 9.32 -7.06
CA ILE A 213 22.20 9.95 -7.95
C ILE A 213 22.63 11.39 -8.25
N ARG A 214 23.05 12.17 -7.25
CA ARG A 214 23.56 13.54 -7.47
C ARG A 214 24.78 13.58 -8.39
N ALA A 215 25.71 12.65 -8.23
CA ALA A 215 26.87 12.56 -9.11
C ALA A 215 26.45 12.24 -10.57
N GLN A 216 25.49 11.33 -10.75
CA GLN A 216 24.96 11.00 -12.07
C GLN A 216 24.21 12.19 -12.70
N VAL A 217 23.38 12.88 -11.93
CA VAL A 217 22.67 14.10 -12.35
C VAL A 217 23.65 15.15 -12.90
N GLU A 218 24.80 15.34 -12.26
CA GLU A 218 25.80 16.30 -12.74
C GLU A 218 26.53 15.84 -14.01
N VAL A 219 26.69 14.53 -14.21
CA VAL A 219 27.18 13.98 -15.49
C VAL A 219 26.15 14.22 -16.59
N ASP A 220 24.88 13.88 -16.35
CA ASP A 220 23.80 13.99 -17.32
C ASP A 220 23.51 15.45 -17.69
N ARG A 221 23.56 16.35 -16.70
CA ARG A 221 23.41 17.79 -16.91
C ARG A 221 24.52 18.33 -17.81
N ARG A 222 25.77 17.92 -17.59
CA ARG A 222 26.90 18.32 -18.45
C ARG A 222 26.75 17.79 -19.87
N ALA A 223 26.37 16.52 -20.01
CA ALA A 223 26.10 15.92 -21.32
C ALA A 223 24.98 16.67 -22.07
N LYS A 224 23.89 17.04 -21.38
CA LYS A 224 22.81 17.85 -21.98
C LYS A 224 23.30 19.23 -22.40
N VAL A 225 24.14 19.90 -21.59
CA VAL A 225 24.71 21.20 -21.97
C VAL A 225 25.55 21.07 -23.26
N GLU A 226 26.34 20.01 -23.39
CA GLU A 226 27.11 19.72 -24.60
C GLU A 226 26.20 19.46 -25.81
N GLU A 227 25.15 18.66 -25.65
CA GLU A 227 24.12 18.40 -26.68
C GLU A 227 23.47 19.71 -27.16
N VAL A 228 23.01 20.56 -26.24
CA VAL A 228 22.41 21.86 -26.54
C VAL A 228 23.40 22.77 -27.27
N ASN A 229 24.66 22.79 -26.85
CA ASN A 229 25.69 23.61 -27.48
C ASN A 229 26.01 23.12 -28.89
N TYR A 230 26.08 21.81 -29.09
CA TYR A 230 26.28 21.20 -30.40
C TYR A 230 25.10 21.49 -31.34
N ALA A 231 23.86 21.33 -30.87
CA ALA A 231 22.66 21.66 -31.63
C ALA A 231 22.65 23.15 -32.04
N LYS A 232 22.95 24.06 -31.11
CA LYS A 232 23.09 25.50 -31.40
C LYS A 232 24.16 25.78 -32.44
N TRP A 233 25.31 25.12 -32.37
CA TRP A 233 26.39 25.26 -33.34
C TRP A 233 25.97 24.75 -34.72
N ASN A 234 25.36 23.57 -34.78
CA ASN A 234 24.90 22.96 -36.03
C ASN A 234 23.80 23.80 -36.69
N TYR A 235 22.81 24.25 -35.93
CA TYR A 235 21.77 25.17 -36.41
C TYR A 235 22.38 26.44 -37.02
N LYS A 236 23.35 27.08 -36.33
CA LYS A 236 24.05 28.26 -36.86
C LYS A 236 24.76 27.97 -38.18
N ASN A 237 25.37 26.79 -38.33
CA ASN A 237 26.03 26.41 -39.57
C ASN A 237 25.05 26.13 -40.70
N LEU A 238 23.95 25.41 -40.43
CA LEU A 238 22.87 25.20 -41.39
C LEU A 238 22.33 26.54 -41.87
N MET A 239 22.06 27.48 -40.96
CA MET A 239 21.58 28.82 -41.31
C MET A 239 22.59 29.63 -42.14
N LYS A 240 23.90 29.47 -41.90
CA LYS A 240 24.94 30.08 -42.76
C LYS A 240 24.95 29.47 -44.16
N SER A 241 24.88 28.15 -44.27
CA SER A 241 24.83 27.45 -45.56
C SER A 241 23.58 27.82 -46.35
N ILE A 242 22.41 27.84 -45.72
CA ILE A 242 21.13 28.22 -46.33
C ILE A 242 21.18 29.63 -46.94
N ARG A 243 21.88 30.57 -46.28
CA ARG A 243 22.06 31.95 -46.80
C ARG A 243 22.90 31.99 -48.08
N ASN A 244 23.87 31.08 -48.21
CA ASN A 244 24.78 31.02 -49.35
C ASN A 244 24.26 30.14 -50.50
N LEU A 245 23.24 29.33 -50.26
CA LEU A 245 22.64 28.43 -51.26
C LEU A 245 21.43 29.09 -51.97
N SER A 246 21.33 28.86 -53.28
CA SER A 246 20.14 29.18 -54.07
C SER A 246 19.20 27.98 -54.16
N CYS A 247 17.89 28.22 -54.08
CA CYS A 247 16.90 27.15 -54.26
C CYS A 247 16.82 26.75 -55.73
N SER A 248 17.05 25.48 -56.05
CA SER A 248 16.95 24.93 -57.42
C SER A 248 15.65 24.16 -57.68
N CYS A 249 14.74 24.10 -56.69
CA CYS A 249 13.46 23.42 -56.82
C CYS A 249 12.60 24.07 -57.92
N ARG A 250 12.36 23.38 -59.03
CA ARG A 250 11.37 23.80 -60.06
C ARG A 250 9.97 23.36 -59.66
N HIS A 251 8.99 24.26 -59.69
CA HIS A 251 7.58 23.91 -59.58
C HIS A 251 7.09 23.31 -60.90
N SER A 252 7.26 22.00 -61.09
CA SER A 252 6.62 21.26 -62.18
C SER A 252 5.54 20.34 -61.61
N LEU A 253 4.33 20.40 -62.17
CA LEU A 253 3.13 19.68 -61.71
C LEU A 253 3.20 18.14 -61.87
N LYS A 254 4.31 17.59 -62.39
CA LYS A 254 4.41 16.16 -62.76
C LYS A 254 5.62 15.40 -62.21
N ASP A 255 6.55 16.04 -61.48
CA ASP A 255 7.74 15.35 -60.97
C ASP A 255 7.80 15.31 -59.44
N ARG A 256 8.20 14.14 -58.91
CA ARG A 256 8.50 13.94 -57.49
C ARG A 256 9.46 15.05 -57.04
N ARG A 257 9.05 15.83 -56.04
CA ARG A 257 9.85 16.94 -55.47
C ARG A 257 11.20 16.40 -55.01
N THR A 258 12.25 16.65 -55.77
CA THR A 258 13.62 16.50 -55.28
C THR A 258 13.90 17.70 -54.38
N THR A 259 14.06 17.47 -53.08
CA THR A 259 14.45 18.50 -52.13
C THR A 259 15.85 18.99 -52.49
N CYS A 260 15.97 20.25 -52.93
CA CYS A 260 17.29 20.85 -53.16
C CYS A 260 18.05 20.99 -51.83
N GLU A 261 19.37 21.13 -51.91
CA GLU A 261 20.24 21.24 -50.73
C GLU A 261 19.79 22.35 -49.76
N LYS A 262 19.31 23.48 -50.27
CA LYS A 262 18.77 24.56 -49.44
C LYS A 262 17.53 24.13 -48.65
N CYS A 263 16.58 23.48 -49.31
CA CYS A 263 15.34 23.00 -48.67
C CYS A 263 15.63 21.88 -47.68
N SER A 264 16.56 20.98 -48.01
CA SER A 264 17.01 19.91 -47.10
C SER A 264 17.68 20.48 -45.85
N ALA A 265 18.59 21.46 -46.01
CA ALA A 265 19.23 22.13 -44.88
C ALA A 265 18.22 22.91 -44.01
N GLN A 266 17.21 23.54 -44.63
CA GLN A 266 16.13 24.22 -43.92
C GLN A 266 15.29 23.22 -43.12
N GLU A 267 14.88 22.12 -43.74
CA GLU A 267 14.11 21.05 -43.08
C GLU A 267 14.88 20.44 -41.90
N GLN A 268 16.20 20.22 -42.05
CA GLN A 268 17.05 19.76 -40.96
C GLN A 268 17.14 20.77 -39.80
N ALA A 269 17.18 22.07 -40.11
CA ALA A 269 17.21 23.12 -39.09
C ALA A 269 15.87 23.24 -38.37
N ASP A 270 14.76 23.13 -39.10
CA ASP A 270 13.40 23.25 -38.57
C ASP A 270 13.00 22.02 -37.72
N ASN A 271 13.51 20.84 -38.07
CA ASN A 271 13.28 19.60 -37.33
C ASN A 271 14.29 19.34 -36.21
N MET A 272 15.21 20.27 -35.94
CA MET A 272 16.19 20.11 -34.87
C MET A 272 15.50 20.23 -33.51
N GLN A 273 15.50 19.14 -32.74
CA GLN A 273 14.94 19.08 -31.40
C GLN A 273 16.01 18.65 -30.40
N VAL A 274 15.92 19.22 -29.20
CA VAL A 274 16.72 18.81 -28.05
C VAL A 274 15.76 18.65 -26.89
N ASP A 275 15.70 17.45 -26.33
CA ASP A 275 14.80 17.15 -25.22
C ASP A 275 15.21 17.92 -23.97
N ILE A 276 14.19 18.33 -23.20
CA ILE A 276 14.38 19.02 -21.92
C ILE A 276 15.07 18.05 -20.94
N PHE A 277 16.04 18.57 -20.19
CA PHE A 277 16.60 17.83 -19.07
C PHE A 277 15.73 18.03 -17.83
N GLU A 278 15.21 16.93 -17.32
CA GLU A 278 14.45 16.89 -16.06
C GLU A 278 15.37 16.33 -14.97
N CYS A 279 15.58 17.12 -13.92
CA CYS A 279 16.35 16.65 -12.77
C CYS A 279 15.49 15.68 -11.95
N PRO A 280 15.95 14.44 -11.68
CA PRO A 280 15.17 13.46 -10.92
C PRO A 280 15.09 13.75 -9.42
N LEU A 281 15.87 14.71 -8.92
CA LEU A 281 15.90 15.11 -7.52
C LEU A 281 15.56 16.60 -7.36
N PRO A 282 14.84 16.96 -6.28
CA PRO A 282 14.73 18.33 -5.82
C PRO A 282 16.09 18.94 -5.50
N GLU A 283 16.19 20.27 -5.62
CA GLU A 283 17.41 21.02 -5.27
C GLU A 283 17.65 21.04 -3.76
N GLU A 284 16.58 21.18 -2.97
CA GLU A 284 16.66 21.22 -1.51
C GLU A 284 16.99 19.84 -0.93
N ASP A 285 17.96 19.81 -0.02
CA ASP A 285 18.46 18.56 0.59
C ASP A 285 17.34 17.79 1.31
N VAL A 286 16.47 18.49 2.02
CA VAL A 286 15.37 17.90 2.80
C VAL A 286 14.35 17.23 1.90
N ASP A 287 14.00 17.87 0.78
CA ASP A 287 13.08 17.31 -0.22
C ASP A 287 13.71 16.09 -0.89
N ALA A 288 15.00 16.14 -1.22
CA ALA A 288 15.71 15.01 -1.81
C ALA A 288 15.81 13.82 -0.84
N GLN A 289 15.94 14.08 0.46
CA GLN A 289 15.90 13.04 1.50
C GLN A 289 14.50 12.43 1.65
N ALA A 290 13.44 13.23 1.54
CA ALA A 290 12.08 12.70 1.50
C ALA A 290 11.89 11.79 0.29
N VAL A 291 12.36 12.21 -0.90
CA VAL A 291 12.27 11.41 -2.13
C VAL A 291 13.05 10.09 -2.01
N ILE A 292 14.28 10.09 -1.50
CA ILE A 292 15.05 8.84 -1.39
C ILE A 292 14.43 7.87 -0.38
N PHE A 293 13.79 8.38 0.67
CA PHE A 293 13.03 7.55 1.61
C PHE A 293 11.88 6.83 0.90
N GLU A 294 11.06 7.55 0.12
CA GLU A 294 9.95 6.95 -0.63
C GLU A 294 10.43 5.92 -1.66
N LEU A 295 11.54 6.20 -2.35
CA LEU A 295 12.12 5.29 -3.34
C LEU A 295 12.75 4.03 -2.72
N GLN A 296 13.20 4.11 -1.47
CA GLN A 296 13.93 3.05 -0.80
C GLN A 296 13.31 2.69 0.55
N MET A 297 11.97 2.72 0.63
CA MET A 297 11.27 2.43 1.86
C MET A 297 11.78 1.12 2.48
N PRO A 298 12.14 1.12 3.76
CA PRO A 298 12.62 -0.08 4.43
C PRO A 298 11.52 -1.14 4.50
N ILE A 299 11.70 -2.22 3.74
CA ILE A 299 10.83 -3.42 3.74
C ILE A 299 11.19 -4.33 4.92
#